data_AF-A0A6L9SBH2-F1
#
_entry.id   AF-A0A6L9SBH2-F1
#
_cell.length_a   1.000
_cell.length_b   1.000
_cell.length_c   1.000
_cell.angle_alpha   90.00
_cell.angle_beta   90.00
_cell.angle_gamma   90.00
#
_symmetry.space_group_name_H-M   'P 1'
#
loop_
_entity.id
_entity.type
_entity.pdbx_description
1 polymer ?
#
loop_
_entity_poly.entity_id
_entity_poly.type
_entity_poly.pdbx_seq_one_letter_code
_entity_poly.pdbx_strand_id
1 'polypeptide(L)'
;MSESYAQRPDADVERAQAFGEQLVEVHGWLRAELSSIRREVDEFVAGRADAPAATRTPPSLTVQLRTRCLEFCADLHHHHTGEDGILFPALAEDVPELVPVLPKLQQQHMAVGRILDALQATLQDAADTDPAWVRAELARLSAELEAHLSDEEAQIVDAMNAMRQERVDALTAAAEAQAAQE
;
A
#
# COMPACT_ATOMS: atom_id res chain seq x y z
N MET A 1 -49.62 -14.01 16.60
CA MET A 1 -48.52 -14.99 16.58
C MET A 1 -47.29 -14.23 16.15
N SER A 2 -46.51 -13.78 17.13
CA SER A 2 -45.32 -12.97 16.94
C SER A 2 -44.12 -13.91 16.98
N GLU A 3 -43.40 -14.04 15.88
CA GLU A 3 -42.08 -14.66 15.89
C GLU A 3 -41.02 -13.56 15.95
N SER A 4 -40.22 -13.67 17.00
CA SER A 4 -39.08 -12.83 17.36
C SER A 4 -37.98 -13.01 16.32
N TYR A 5 -37.62 -11.92 15.64
CA TYR A 5 -36.33 -11.80 14.96
C TYR A 5 -35.28 -11.63 16.06
N ALA A 6 -34.68 -12.73 16.50
CA ALA A 6 -33.42 -12.66 17.23
C ALA A 6 -32.37 -12.10 16.26
N GLN A 7 -31.81 -10.93 16.59
CA GLN A 7 -30.62 -10.37 15.94
C GLN A 7 -29.58 -11.48 15.76
N ARG A 8 -28.92 -11.58 14.59
CA ARG A 8 -27.80 -12.52 14.35
C ARG A 8 -26.48 -11.82 14.72
N PRO A 9 -25.94 -11.99 15.93
CA PRO A 9 -24.70 -11.34 16.34
C PRO A 9 -23.44 -11.85 15.61
N ASP A 10 -23.46 -13.01 14.93
CA ASP A 10 -22.25 -13.59 14.33
C ASP A 10 -21.85 -12.99 12.98
N ALA A 11 -22.79 -12.64 12.11
CA ALA A 11 -22.46 -12.20 10.75
C ALA A 11 -21.79 -10.81 10.69
N ASP A 12 -22.08 -9.95 11.67
CA ASP A 12 -21.44 -8.65 11.80
C ASP A 12 -20.04 -8.76 12.41
N VAL A 13 -19.82 -9.75 13.29
CA VAL A 13 -18.50 -10.05 13.88
C VAL A 13 -17.59 -10.72 12.86
N GLU A 14 -18.07 -11.69 12.08
CA GLU A 14 -17.29 -12.35 11.01
C GLU A 14 -16.83 -11.35 9.93
N ARG A 15 -17.68 -10.39 9.55
CA ARG A 15 -17.31 -9.36 8.57
C ARG A 15 -16.42 -8.28 9.15
N ALA A 16 -16.57 -7.93 10.43
CA ALA A 16 -15.63 -7.06 11.11
C ALA A 16 -14.22 -7.68 11.15
N GLN A 17 -14.14 -8.97 11.51
CA GLN A 17 -12.90 -9.75 11.44
C GLN A 17 -12.30 -9.76 10.01
N ALA A 18 -13.15 -9.77 8.98
CA ALA A 18 -12.67 -9.69 7.61
C ALA A 18 -12.07 -8.32 7.23
N PHE A 19 -12.39 -7.23 7.95
CA PHE A 19 -11.92 -5.89 7.57
C PHE A 19 -10.45 -5.65 7.91
N GLY A 20 -9.99 -6.04 9.11
CA GLY A 20 -8.57 -6.01 9.42
C GLY A 20 -7.78 -7.06 8.64
N GLU A 21 -8.38 -8.22 8.35
CA GLU A 21 -7.79 -9.21 7.45
C GLU A 21 -7.61 -8.67 6.02
N GLN A 22 -8.57 -7.90 5.51
CA GLN A 22 -8.47 -7.25 4.20
C GLN A 22 -7.27 -6.29 4.13
N LEU A 23 -6.99 -5.55 5.22
CA LEU A 23 -5.79 -4.70 5.29
C LEU A 23 -4.51 -5.55 5.13
N VAL A 24 -4.41 -6.64 5.89
CA VAL A 24 -3.28 -7.57 5.82
C VAL A 24 -3.13 -8.18 4.42
N GLU A 25 -4.23 -8.49 3.73
CA GLU A 25 -4.21 -8.99 2.35
C GLU A 25 -3.64 -7.95 1.37
N VAL A 26 -4.09 -6.70 1.46
CA VAL A 26 -3.55 -5.58 0.65
C VAL A 26 -2.06 -5.40 0.92
N HIS A 27 -1.64 -5.42 2.19
CA HIS A 27 -0.24 -5.33 2.55
C HIS A 27 0.59 -6.51 2.02
N GLY A 28 0.04 -7.71 2.08
CA GLY A 28 0.66 -8.91 1.50
C GLY A 28 0.90 -8.78 0.01
N TRP A 29 -0.08 -8.23 -0.72
CA TRP A 29 0.05 -7.93 -2.14
C TRP A 29 1.12 -6.85 -2.41
N LEU A 30 1.12 -5.74 -1.66
CA LEU A 30 2.11 -4.67 -1.79
C LEU A 30 3.55 -5.19 -1.59
N ARG A 31 3.78 -6.00 -0.56
CA ARG A 31 5.08 -6.65 -0.31
C ARG A 31 5.51 -7.54 -1.48
N ALA A 32 4.58 -8.35 -1.99
CA ALA A 32 4.86 -9.27 -3.09
C ALA A 32 5.18 -8.53 -4.39
N GLU A 33 4.43 -7.49 -4.73
CA GLU A 33 4.60 -6.71 -5.95
C GLU A 33 5.92 -5.93 -5.92
N LEU A 34 6.23 -5.24 -4.81
CA LEU A 34 7.50 -4.54 -4.65
C LEU A 34 8.70 -5.49 -4.73
N SER A 35 8.59 -6.68 -4.13
CA SER A 35 9.60 -7.73 -4.25
C SER A 35 9.79 -8.17 -5.70
N SER A 36 8.71 -8.32 -6.48
CA SER A 36 8.80 -8.66 -7.91
C SER A 36 9.50 -7.58 -8.72
N ILE A 37 9.07 -6.33 -8.57
CA ILE A 37 9.66 -5.18 -9.26
C ILE A 37 11.16 -5.08 -8.96
N ARG A 38 11.56 -5.26 -7.69
CA ARG A 38 12.97 -5.24 -7.28
C ARG A 38 13.80 -6.31 -7.95
N ARG A 39 13.30 -7.56 -8.02
CA ARG A 39 14.02 -8.65 -8.72
C ARG A 39 14.22 -8.33 -10.20
N GLU A 40 13.19 -7.83 -10.88
CA GLU A 40 13.28 -7.47 -12.30
C GLU A 40 14.27 -6.32 -12.55
N VAL A 41 14.31 -5.33 -11.65
CA VAL A 41 15.33 -4.26 -11.71
C VAL A 41 16.74 -4.81 -11.45
N ASP A 42 16.91 -5.69 -10.46
CA ASP A 42 18.20 -6.34 -10.18
C ASP A 42 18.71 -7.13 -11.39
N GLU A 43 17.85 -7.94 -12.01
CA GLU A 43 18.14 -8.70 -13.22
C GLU A 43 18.50 -7.78 -14.40
N PHE A 44 17.76 -6.68 -14.57
CA PHE A 44 18.04 -5.68 -15.61
C PHE A 44 19.42 -5.02 -15.42
N VAL A 45 19.74 -4.62 -14.18
CA VAL A 45 21.03 -4.00 -13.84
C VAL A 45 22.19 -4.97 -14.03
N ALA A 46 22.04 -6.22 -13.57
CA ALA A 46 23.04 -7.27 -13.76
C ALA A 46 23.26 -7.59 -15.25
N GLY A 47 22.18 -7.78 -16.01
CA GLY A 47 22.26 -8.05 -17.44
C GLY A 47 22.92 -6.92 -18.26
N ARG A 48 22.82 -5.67 -17.82
CA ARG A 48 23.58 -4.55 -18.42
C ARG A 48 25.07 -4.58 -18.10
N ALA A 49 25.48 -5.09 -16.94
CA ALA A 49 26.89 -5.19 -16.56
C ALA A 49 27.62 -6.27 -17.37
N ASP A 50 26.92 -7.35 -17.75
CA ASP A 50 27.50 -8.52 -18.39
C ASP A 50 27.39 -8.54 -19.93
N ALA A 51 26.55 -7.69 -20.54
CA ALA A 51 26.23 -7.74 -21.97
C ALA A 51 27.03 -6.76 -22.85
N PRO A 52 27.59 -7.19 -24.01
CA PRO A 52 28.04 -6.27 -25.05
C PRO A 52 26.85 -5.43 -25.58
N ALA A 53 27.11 -4.19 -26.02
CA ALA A 53 26.07 -3.19 -26.33
C ALA A 53 24.95 -3.65 -27.30
N ALA A 54 25.21 -4.69 -28.11
CA ALA A 54 24.29 -5.30 -29.08
C ALA A 54 23.30 -6.33 -28.49
N THR A 55 23.49 -6.81 -27.26
CA THR A 55 22.61 -7.78 -26.59
C THR A 55 21.90 -7.22 -25.36
N ARG A 56 21.89 -5.88 -25.21
CA ARG A 56 21.18 -5.21 -24.12
C ARG A 56 19.68 -5.53 -24.19
N THR A 57 19.06 -5.63 -23.02
CA THR A 57 17.63 -5.92 -22.82
C THR A 57 16.73 -5.11 -23.77
N PRO A 58 15.66 -5.71 -24.35
CA PRO A 58 14.80 -5.02 -25.30
C PRO A 58 14.19 -3.74 -24.70
N PRO A 59 14.04 -2.66 -25.50
CA PRO A 59 13.38 -1.43 -25.05
C PRO A 59 11.99 -1.66 -24.45
N SER A 60 11.24 -2.64 -24.96
CA SER A 60 9.89 -2.98 -24.48
C SER A 60 9.85 -3.55 -23.06
N LEU A 61 10.87 -4.29 -22.62
CA LEU A 61 10.94 -4.79 -21.24
C LEU A 61 11.21 -3.63 -20.26
N THR A 62 11.96 -2.62 -20.69
CA THR A 62 12.24 -1.42 -19.87
C THR A 62 10.99 -0.55 -19.71
N VAL A 63 10.20 -0.40 -20.78
CA VAL A 63 8.91 0.31 -20.73
C VAL A 63 7.92 -0.40 -19.82
N GLN A 64 7.79 -1.72 -19.92
CA GLN A 64 6.88 -2.49 -19.06
C GLN A 64 7.25 -2.40 -17.58
N LEU A 65 8.54 -2.54 -17.25
CA LEU A 65 9.01 -2.42 -15.86
C LEU A 65 8.75 -1.02 -15.30
N ARG A 66 8.99 0.02 -16.09
CA ARG A 66 8.68 1.41 -15.72
C ARG A 66 7.19 1.62 -15.48
N THR A 67 6.33 1.11 -16.36
CA THR A 67 4.87 1.18 -16.19
C THR A 67 4.45 0.52 -14.88
N ARG A 68 4.93 -0.69 -14.60
CA ARG A 68 4.62 -1.38 -13.34
C ARG A 68 5.12 -0.63 -12.10
N CYS A 69 6.32 -0.06 -12.15
CA CYS A 69 6.80 0.78 -11.04
C CYS A 69 5.88 1.98 -10.79
N LEU A 70 5.40 2.63 -11.85
CA LEU A 70 4.50 3.78 -11.74
C LEU A 70 3.12 3.39 -11.22
N GLU A 71 2.56 2.28 -11.70
CA GLU A 71 1.30 1.70 -11.21
C GLU A 71 1.41 1.37 -9.72
N PHE A 72 2.46 0.66 -9.30
CA PHE A 72 2.72 0.38 -7.89
C PHE A 72 2.84 1.65 -7.04
N CYS A 73 3.53 2.68 -7.53
CA CYS A 73 3.65 3.95 -6.81
C CYS A 73 2.29 4.64 -6.63
N ALA A 74 1.42 4.60 -7.66
CA ALA A 74 0.09 5.17 -7.60
C ALA A 74 -0.81 4.38 -6.63
N ASP A 75 -0.81 3.05 -6.71
CA ASP A 75 -1.62 2.18 -5.86
C ASP A 75 -1.23 2.33 -4.38
N LEU A 76 0.06 2.37 -4.08
CA LEU A 76 0.55 2.58 -2.70
C LEU A 76 0.22 3.99 -2.18
N HIS A 77 0.29 5.01 -3.04
CA HIS A 77 -0.11 6.37 -2.66
C HIS A 77 -1.60 6.45 -2.35
N HIS A 78 -2.44 5.82 -3.18
CA HIS A 78 -3.88 5.75 -2.98
C HIS A 78 -4.24 5.04 -1.67
N HIS A 79 -3.61 3.89 -1.41
CA HIS A 79 -3.77 3.13 -0.18
C HIS A 79 -3.50 3.98 1.08
N HIS A 80 -2.31 4.58 1.18
CA HIS A 80 -1.97 5.43 2.35
C HIS A 80 -2.86 6.67 2.46
N THR A 81 -3.30 7.26 1.33
CA THR A 81 -4.21 8.41 1.35
C THR A 81 -5.59 8.01 1.86
N GLY A 82 -6.08 6.83 1.51
CA GLY A 82 -7.30 6.24 2.08
C GLY A 82 -7.18 6.04 3.58
N GLU A 83 -6.04 5.55 4.06
CA GLU A 83 -5.82 5.34 5.48
C GLU A 83 -5.78 6.65 6.26
N ASP A 84 -4.98 7.61 5.79
CA ASP A 84 -4.83 8.93 6.40
C ASP A 84 -6.14 9.71 6.43
N GLY A 85 -6.91 9.65 5.33
CA GLY A 85 -8.11 10.45 5.13
C GLY A 85 -9.39 9.84 5.69
N ILE A 86 -9.45 8.50 5.80
CA ILE A 86 -10.70 7.77 6.09
C ILE A 86 -10.54 6.83 7.29
N LEU A 87 -9.57 5.91 7.24
CA LEU A 87 -9.44 4.87 8.27
C LEU A 87 -8.96 5.43 9.62
N PHE A 88 -7.85 6.17 9.63
CA PHE A 88 -7.26 6.68 10.87
C PHE A 88 -8.19 7.65 11.62
N PRO A 89 -8.91 8.58 10.96
CA PRO A 89 -9.93 9.39 11.63
C PRO A 89 -11.01 8.54 12.31
N ALA A 90 -11.51 7.49 11.65
CA ALA A 90 -12.52 6.61 12.22
C ALA A 90 -12.00 5.80 13.41
N LEU A 91 -10.75 5.29 13.33
CA LEU A 91 -10.10 4.62 14.45
C LEU A 91 -9.89 5.57 15.64
N ALA A 92 -9.53 6.83 15.40
CA ALA A 92 -9.39 7.83 16.45
C ALA A 92 -10.72 8.12 17.17
N GLU A 93 -11.85 8.08 16.45
CA GLU A 93 -13.19 8.25 17.02
C GLU A 93 -13.63 7.02 17.83
N ASP A 94 -13.46 5.82 17.28
CA ASP A 94 -14.01 4.59 17.83
C ASP A 94 -13.09 3.95 18.89
N VAL A 95 -11.78 4.17 18.80
CA VAL A 95 -10.75 3.57 19.67
C VAL A 95 -9.76 4.67 20.14
N PRO A 96 -10.13 5.50 21.13
CA PRO A 96 -9.31 6.62 21.58
C PRO A 96 -7.91 6.23 22.07
N GLU A 97 -7.70 4.96 22.47
CA GLU A 97 -6.40 4.42 22.84
C GLU A 97 -5.39 4.41 21.67
N LEU A 98 -5.85 4.42 20.42
CA LEU A 98 -4.99 4.49 19.23
C LEU A 98 -4.53 5.91 18.88
N VAL A 99 -5.17 6.96 19.41
CA VAL A 99 -4.82 8.35 19.11
C VAL A 99 -3.31 8.66 19.25
N PRO A 100 -2.57 8.12 20.25
CA PRO A 100 -1.13 8.36 20.37
C PRO A 100 -0.28 7.68 19.28
N VAL A 101 -0.79 6.62 18.63
CA VAL A 101 -0.02 5.84 17.64
C VAL A 101 -0.22 6.30 16.21
N LEU A 102 -1.41 6.82 15.87
CA LEU A 102 -1.74 7.26 14.50
C LEU A 102 -0.76 8.32 13.95
N PRO A 103 -0.30 9.33 14.73
CA PRO A 103 0.68 10.29 14.23
C PRO A 103 2.03 9.67 13.84
N LYS A 104 2.40 8.53 14.44
CA LYS A 104 3.60 7.78 14.05
C LYS A 104 3.40 7.12 12.69
N LEU A 105 2.25 6.47 12.47
CA LEU A 105 1.92 5.83 11.20
C LEU A 105 1.85 6.87 10.06
N GLN A 106 1.21 8.01 10.29
CA GLN A 106 1.18 9.12 9.33
C GLN A 106 2.59 9.64 8.98
N GLN A 107 3.50 9.72 9.95
CA GLN A 107 4.90 10.10 9.67
C GLN A 107 5.63 9.06 8.81
N GLN A 108 5.31 7.77 8.98
CA GLN A 108 5.82 6.70 8.14
C GLN A 108 5.26 6.81 6.72
N HIS A 109 3.96 7.08 6.55
CA HIS A 109 3.35 7.38 5.25
C HIS A 109 4.07 8.52 4.53
N MET A 110 4.35 9.64 5.24
CA MET A 110 5.09 10.76 4.66
C MET A 110 6.52 10.38 4.24
N ALA A 111 7.18 9.47 4.96
CA ALA A 111 8.51 8.99 4.60
C ALA A 111 8.48 8.13 3.34
N VAL A 112 7.52 7.21 3.24
CA VAL A 112 7.28 6.39 2.05
C VAL A 112 6.89 7.26 0.86
N GLY A 113 5.94 8.19 1.03
CA GLY A 113 5.46 9.10 -0.01
C GLY A 113 6.58 9.90 -0.66
N ARG A 114 7.54 10.42 0.13
CA ARG A 114 8.72 11.12 -0.42
C ARG A 114 9.57 10.23 -1.36
N ILE A 115 9.64 8.93 -1.10
CA ILE A 115 10.37 7.99 -1.96
C ILE A 115 9.56 7.73 -3.24
N LEU A 116 8.25 7.55 -3.12
CA LEU A 116 7.35 7.38 -4.26
C LEU A 116 7.37 8.59 -5.19
N ASP A 117 7.34 9.81 -4.65
CA ASP A 117 7.40 11.04 -5.45
C ASP A 117 8.72 11.13 -6.24
N ALA A 118 9.84 10.80 -5.60
CA ALA A 118 11.15 10.80 -6.26
C ALA A 118 11.24 9.74 -7.37
N LEU A 119 10.74 8.54 -7.10
CA LEU A 119 10.66 7.45 -8.08
C LEU A 119 9.79 7.86 -9.26
N GLN A 120 8.58 8.38 -9.03
CA GLN A 120 7.67 8.82 -10.07
C GLN A 120 8.27 9.93 -10.93
N ALA A 121 8.86 10.97 -10.32
CA ALA A 121 9.48 12.06 -11.08
C ALA A 121 10.60 11.56 -12.00
N THR A 122 11.45 10.67 -11.49
CA THR A 122 12.58 10.09 -12.25
C THR A 122 12.08 9.11 -13.32
N LEU A 123 11.05 8.34 -13.01
CA LEU A 123 10.40 7.39 -13.93
C LEU A 123 9.39 8.05 -14.85
N GLN A 124 9.15 9.36 -14.80
CA GLN A 124 8.37 10.08 -15.81
C GLN A 124 9.29 10.74 -16.85
N ASP A 125 10.53 11.05 -16.51
CA ASP A 125 11.54 11.52 -17.46
C ASP A 125 12.36 10.36 -18.05
N ALA A 126 11.95 9.87 -19.23
CA ALA A 126 12.52 8.66 -19.86
C ALA A 126 13.92 8.80 -20.45
N ALA A 127 14.40 10.02 -20.65
CA ALA A 127 15.65 10.23 -21.36
C ALA A 127 16.88 9.88 -20.51
N ASP A 128 16.81 10.04 -19.18
CA ASP A 128 17.98 10.05 -18.28
C ASP A 128 17.81 9.19 -17.01
N THR A 129 16.89 8.23 -16.98
CA THR A 129 16.72 7.35 -15.81
C THR A 129 17.96 6.47 -15.57
N ASP A 130 18.69 6.70 -14.47
CA ASP A 130 19.77 5.84 -14.02
C ASP A 130 19.23 4.56 -13.34
N PRO A 131 19.43 3.36 -13.91
CA PRO A 131 18.94 2.11 -13.32
C PRO A 131 19.56 1.80 -11.94
N ALA A 132 20.78 2.26 -11.67
CA ALA A 132 21.43 2.04 -10.38
C ALA A 132 20.76 2.87 -9.27
N TRP A 133 20.37 4.11 -9.59
CA TRP A 133 19.59 4.96 -8.70
C TRP A 133 18.20 4.37 -8.42
N VAL A 134 17.48 3.93 -9.46
CA VAL A 134 16.14 3.31 -9.29
C VAL A 134 16.22 2.08 -8.39
N ARG A 135 17.24 1.23 -8.60
CA ARG A 135 17.50 0.06 -7.77
C ARG A 135 17.71 0.44 -6.29
N ALA A 136 18.49 1.49 -6.03
CA ALA A 136 18.77 1.96 -4.67
C ALA A 136 17.51 2.50 -3.98
N GLU A 137 16.72 3.32 -4.67
CA GLU A 137 15.48 3.86 -4.10
C GLU A 137 14.42 2.77 -3.87
N LEU A 138 14.30 1.78 -4.75
CA LEU A 138 13.39 0.64 -4.51
C LEU A 138 13.83 -0.22 -3.31
N ALA A 139 15.14 -0.36 -3.07
CA ALA A 139 15.64 -1.04 -1.87
C ALA A 139 15.32 -0.24 -0.60
N ARG A 140 15.46 1.08 -0.65
CA ARG A 140 15.08 1.99 0.45
C ARG A 140 13.57 1.94 0.70
N LEU A 141 12.77 2.04 -0.35
CA LEU A 141 11.30 1.92 -0.30
C LEU A 141 10.89 0.60 0.38
N SER A 142 11.51 -0.52 -0.02
CA SER A 142 11.20 -1.82 0.56
C SER A 142 11.52 -1.92 2.05
N ALA A 143 12.57 -1.26 2.54
CA ALA A 143 12.89 -1.26 3.95
C ALA A 143 11.91 -0.40 4.77
N GLU A 144 11.60 0.80 4.29
CA GLU A 144 10.67 1.72 4.95
C GLU A 144 9.24 1.17 4.93
N LEU A 145 8.80 0.63 3.80
CA LEU A 145 7.47 0.06 3.64
C LEU A 145 7.31 -1.19 4.51
N GLU A 146 8.28 -2.11 4.54
CA GLU A 146 8.18 -3.29 5.41
C GLU A 146 8.05 -2.90 6.89
N ALA A 147 8.89 -1.98 7.36
CA ALA A 147 8.84 -1.51 8.74
C ALA A 147 7.50 -0.84 9.07
N HIS A 148 6.98 -0.04 8.14
CA HIS A 148 5.70 0.63 8.28
C HIS A 148 4.53 -0.36 8.32
N LEU A 149 4.39 -1.24 7.32
CA LEU A 149 3.28 -2.19 7.24
C LEU A 149 3.26 -3.14 8.46
N SER A 150 4.43 -3.57 8.95
CA SER A 150 4.51 -4.38 10.18
C SER A 150 4.09 -3.60 11.42
N ASP A 151 4.50 -2.33 11.54
CA ASP A 151 4.11 -1.46 12.66
C ASP A 151 2.61 -1.18 12.66
N GLU A 152 2.02 -1.01 11.48
CA GLU A 152 0.60 -0.75 11.31
C GLU A 152 -0.24 -1.99 11.64
N GLU A 153 0.07 -3.12 11.02
CA GLU A 153 -0.65 -4.39 11.25
C GLU A 153 -0.68 -4.73 12.75
N ALA A 154 0.46 -4.58 13.42
CA ALA A 154 0.58 -4.85 14.86
C ALA A 154 -0.24 -3.90 15.75
N GLN A 155 -0.57 -2.70 15.27
CA GLN A 155 -1.22 -1.66 16.06
C GLN A 155 -2.72 -1.56 15.81
N ILE A 156 -3.19 -1.76 14.57
CA ILE A 156 -4.56 -1.40 14.20
C ILE A 156 -5.44 -2.57 13.78
N VAL A 157 -4.88 -3.71 13.34
CA VAL A 157 -5.68 -4.83 12.80
C VAL A 157 -6.68 -5.37 13.83
N ASP A 158 -6.27 -5.55 15.08
CA ASP A 158 -7.17 -6.02 16.14
C ASP A 158 -8.32 -5.04 16.39
N ALA A 159 -8.04 -3.73 16.33
CA ALA A 159 -9.07 -2.69 16.46
C ALA A 159 -10.03 -2.71 15.27
N MET A 160 -9.51 -2.88 14.05
CA MET A 160 -10.31 -3.01 12.82
C MET A 160 -11.24 -4.24 12.89
N ASN A 161 -10.72 -5.36 13.37
CA ASN A 161 -11.47 -6.60 13.55
C ASN A 161 -12.61 -6.49 14.57
N ALA A 162 -12.54 -5.49 15.46
CA ALA A 162 -13.57 -5.20 16.44
C ALA A 162 -14.58 -4.12 15.99
N MET A 163 -14.41 -3.53 14.80
CA MET A 163 -15.29 -2.46 14.32
C MET A 163 -16.70 -2.97 14.05
N ARG A 164 -17.71 -2.12 14.31
CA ARG A 164 -19.09 -2.47 13.99
C ARG A 164 -19.29 -2.50 12.48
N GLN A 165 -20.10 -3.43 11.97
CA GLN A 165 -20.35 -3.55 10.53
C GLN A 165 -20.84 -2.25 9.88
N GLU A 166 -21.74 -1.53 10.53
CA GLU A 166 -22.25 -0.23 10.06
C GLU A 166 -21.12 0.78 9.79
N ARG A 167 -20.05 0.72 10.61
CA ARG A 167 -18.86 1.54 10.42
C ARG A 167 -18.05 1.04 9.23
N VAL A 168 -17.81 -0.27 9.12
CA VAL A 168 -17.09 -0.87 7.97
C VAL A 168 -17.74 -0.51 6.64
N ASP A 169 -19.07 -0.61 6.56
CA ASP A 169 -19.85 -0.26 5.37
C ASP A 169 -19.67 1.24 5.01
N ALA A 170 -19.71 2.12 6.02
CA ALA A 170 -19.51 3.55 5.83
C ALA A 170 -18.09 3.90 5.35
N LEU A 171 -17.06 3.22 5.88
CA LEU A 171 -15.67 3.43 5.47
C LEU A 171 -15.42 2.94 4.04
N THR A 172 -15.97 1.78 3.69
CA THR A 172 -15.87 1.24 2.33
C THR A 172 -16.50 2.20 1.31
N ALA A 173 -17.71 2.69 1.59
CA ALA A 173 -18.38 3.66 0.73
C ALA A 173 -17.61 4.99 0.63
N ALA A 174 -16.96 5.44 1.71
CA ALA A 174 -16.12 6.63 1.70
C ALA A 174 -14.86 6.43 0.84
N ALA A 175 -14.21 5.26 0.94
CA ALA A 175 -13.03 4.94 0.14
C ALA A 175 -13.36 4.88 -1.36
N GLU A 176 -14.48 4.24 -1.73
CA GLU A 176 -14.98 4.23 -3.11
C GLU A 176 -15.28 5.64 -3.64
N ALA A 177 -15.85 6.51 -2.80
CA ALA A 177 -16.15 7.88 -3.17
C ALA A 177 -14.90 8.75 -3.33
N GLN A 178 -13.84 8.48 -2.56
CA GLN A 178 -12.53 9.13 -2.72
C GLN A 178 -11.83 8.67 -4.00
N ALA A 179 -11.82 7.36 -4.27
CA ALA A 179 -11.26 6.80 -5.50
C ALA A 179 -11.92 7.34 -6.77
N ALA A 180 -13.19 7.77 -6.70
CA ALA A 180 -13.89 8.40 -7.82
C ALA A 180 -13.53 9.88 -8.08
N GLN A 181 -12.75 10.51 -7.20
CA GLN A 181 -12.37 11.94 -7.27
C GLN A 181 -10.94 12.16 -7.77
N GLU A 182 -10.14 11.10 -7.88
CA GLU A 182 -8.76 11.08 -8.38
C GLU A 182 -8.72 10.71 -9.87
#